data_AF-A0A538CU78-F1
#
_entry.id   AF-A0A538CU78-F1
#
_cell.length_a   1.000
_cell.length_b   1.000
_cell.length_c   1.000
_cell.angle_alpha   90.00
_cell.angle_beta   90.00
_cell.angle_gamma   90.00
#
_symmetry.space_group_name_H-M   'P 1'
#
loop_
_entity.id
_entity.type
_entity.pdbx_description
1 polymer ?
#
loop_
_entity_poly.entity_id
_entity_poly.type
_entity_poly.pdbx_seq_one_letter_code
_entity_poly.pdbx_strand_id
1 'polypeptide(L)'
;MAVREGLLALLGDGPSHGYQLKTGFEAATGGVWSLNVGQVYTTLERLERDGFVASTEADGQRSYRLTEDGVGELGAWWDST
;
A
#
# COMPACT_ATOMS: atom_id res chain seq x y z
N MET A 1 -2.13 12.35 -6.10
CA MET A 1 -1.93 11.08 -5.38
C MET A 1 -1.39 10.07 -6.37
N ALA A 2 -0.15 9.60 -6.20
CA ALA A 2 0.32 8.47 -7.00
C ALA A 2 -0.05 7.17 -6.29
N VAL A 3 0.00 6.05 -7.03
CA VAL A 3 -0.39 4.72 -6.52
C VAL A 3 0.39 4.34 -5.26
N ARG A 4 1.68 4.71 -5.21
CA ARG A 4 2.54 4.46 -4.06
C ARG A 4 1.98 5.08 -2.78
N GLU A 5 1.66 6.37 -2.80
CA GLU A 5 1.15 7.07 -1.61
C GLU A 5 -0.23 6.55 -1.21
N GLY A 6 -1.07 6.23 -2.19
CA GLY A 6 -2.37 5.62 -1.90
C GLY A 6 -2.27 4.25 -1.21
N LEU A 7 -1.32 3.40 -1.62
CA LEU A 7 -1.08 2.12 -0.96
C LEU A 7 -0.48 2.27 0.44
N LEU A 8 0.45 3.22 0.64
CA LEU A 8 0.98 3.54 1.96
C LEU A 8 -0.13 4.04 2.89
N ALA A 9 -1.00 4.93 2.41
CA ALA A 9 -2.13 5.46 3.17
C ALA A 9 -3.08 4.35 3.63
N LEU A 10 -3.45 3.43 2.73
CA LEU A 10 -4.31 2.29 3.08
C LEU A 10 -3.67 1.33 4.10
N LEU A 11 -2.35 1.14 4.03
CA LEU A 11 -1.62 0.35 5.02
C LEU A 11 -1.44 1.07 6.37
N GLY A 12 -1.67 2.38 6.41
CA GLY A 12 -1.74 3.18 7.64
C GLY A 12 -2.90 2.76 8.55
N ASP A 13 -3.99 2.26 7.96
CA ASP A 13 -5.16 1.75 8.72
C ASP A 13 -4.95 0.34 9.28
N GLY A 14 -3.91 -0.37 8.82
CA GLY A 14 -3.51 -1.67 9.33
C GLY A 14 -3.07 -2.68 8.26
N PRO A 15 -2.62 -3.88 8.69
CA PRO A 15 -2.16 -4.92 7.78
C PRO A 15 -3.25 -5.36 6.80
N SER A 16 -2.90 -5.46 5.52
CA SER A 16 -3.86 -5.73 4.45
C SER A 16 -3.29 -6.64 3.36
N HIS A 17 -4.17 -7.35 2.68
CA HIS A 17 -3.81 -8.16 1.52
C HIS A 17 -3.81 -7.33 0.23
N GLY A 18 -3.03 -7.75 -0.77
CA GLY A 18 -2.93 -7.02 -2.06
C GLY A 18 -4.29 -6.78 -2.74
N TYR A 19 -5.21 -7.75 -2.64
CA TYR A 19 -6.57 -7.56 -3.17
C TYR A 19 -7.39 -6.53 -2.39
N GLN A 20 -7.29 -6.53 -1.06
CA GLN A 20 -7.97 -5.53 -0.22
C GLN A 20 -7.44 -4.12 -0.52
N LEU A 21 -6.12 -3.99 -0.72
CA LEU A 21 -5.50 -2.73 -1.10
C LEU A 21 -5.98 -2.24 -2.47
N LYS A 22 -6.13 -3.13 -3.45
CA LYS A 22 -6.73 -2.80 -4.76
C LYS A 22 -8.14 -2.21 -4.58
N THR A 23 -9.00 -2.93 -3.86
CA THR A 23 -10.40 -2.53 -3.65
C THR A 23 -10.50 -1.24 -2.85
N GLY A 24 -9.69 -1.08 -1.80
CA GLY A 24 -9.60 0.15 -1.02
C GLY A 24 -9.15 1.34 -1.86
N PHE A 25 -8.16 1.15 -2.73
CA PHE A 25 -7.67 2.21 -3.61
C PHE A 25 -8.73 2.63 -4.64
N GLU A 26 -9.41 1.68 -5.27
CA GLU A 26 -10.51 1.96 -6.20
C GLU A 26 -11.66 2.68 -5.48
N ALA A 27 -12.01 2.27 -4.26
CA ALA A 27 -13.03 2.94 -3.46
C ALA A 27 -12.63 4.37 -3.09
N ALA A 28 -11.39 4.59 -2.62
CA ALA A 28 -10.88 5.91 -2.25
C ALA A 28 -10.81 6.89 -3.42
N THR A 29 -10.64 6.37 -4.65
CA THR A 29 -10.62 7.17 -5.89
C THR A 29 -11.98 7.29 -6.56
N GLY A 30 -13.06 6.81 -5.93
CA GLY A 30 -14.41 6.83 -6.49
C GLY A 30 -14.57 5.99 -7.77
N GLY A 31 -13.73 4.96 -7.94
CA GLY A 31 -13.71 4.09 -9.12
C GLY A 31 -13.15 4.73 -10.38
N VAL A 32 -12.71 6.00 -10.32
CA VAL A 32 -12.14 6.72 -11.47
C VAL A 32 -10.79 6.11 -11.86
N TRP A 33 -10.04 5.62 -10.88
CA TRP A 33 -8.77 4.98 -11.11
C TRP A 33 -8.86 3.48 -10.88
N SER A 34 -8.94 2.70 -11.96
CA SER A 34 -8.81 1.25 -11.85
C SER A 34 -7.35 0.84 -11.82
N LEU A 35 -6.95 0.26 -10.69
CA LEU A 35 -5.61 -0.24 -10.48
C LEU A 35 -5.59 -1.74 -10.78
N ASN A 36 -4.84 -2.18 -11.79
CA ASN A 36 -4.74 -3.61 -12.06
C ASN A 36 -3.95 -4.32 -10.94
N VAL A 37 -4.27 -5.59 -10.72
CA VAL A 37 -3.70 -6.37 -9.60
C VAL A 37 -2.17 -6.54 -9.72
N GLY A 38 -1.64 -6.64 -10.94
CA GLY A 38 -0.19 -6.75 -11.16
C GLY A 38 0.54 -5.46 -10.74
N GLN A 39 -0.07 -4.31 -10.97
CA GLN A 39 0.47 -3.01 -10.57
C GLN A 39 0.49 -2.87 -9.05
N VAL A 40 -0.54 -3.34 -8.35
CA VAL A 40 -0.53 -3.41 -6.87
C VAL A 40 0.68 -4.18 -6.37
N TYR A 41 0.88 -5.41 -6.87
CA TYR A 41 2.00 -6.24 -6.43
C TYR A 41 3.35 -5.64 -6.81
N THR A 42 3.49 -5.09 -8.01
CA THR A 42 4.74 -4.43 -8.44
C THR A 42 5.06 -3.22 -7.56
N THR A 43 4.04 -2.46 -7.13
CA THR A 43 4.25 -1.34 -6.21
C THR A 43 4.58 -1.82 -4.80
N LEU A 44 3.91 -2.87 -4.30
CA LEU A 44 4.22 -3.47 -2.99
C LEU A 44 5.63 -4.04 -2.93
N GLU A 45 6.08 -4.72 -3.98
CA GLU A 45 7.46 -5.24 -4.09
C GLU A 45 8.49 -4.11 -4.03
N ARG A 46 8.21 -2.96 -4.67
CA ARG A 46 9.09 -1.79 -4.59
C ARG A 46 9.08 -1.18 -3.20
N LEU A 47 7.92 -1.01 -2.59
CA LEU A 47 7.80 -0.51 -1.22
C LEU A 47 8.49 -1.42 -0.21
N GLU A 48 8.44 -2.73 -0.41
CA GLU A 48 9.11 -3.72 0.42
C GLU A 48 10.63 -3.69 0.22
N ARG A 49 11.09 -3.61 -1.03
CA ARG A 49 12.51 -3.40 -1.37
C ARG A 49 13.07 -2.11 -0.77
N ASP A 50 12.28 -1.05 -0.81
CA ASP A 50 12.67 0.27 -0.30
C ASP A 50 12.50 0.38 1.24
N GLY A 51 12.03 -0.69 1.91
CA GLY A 51 11.95 -0.78 3.36
C GLY A 51 10.71 -0.15 4.00
N PHE A 52 9.77 0.37 3.22
CA PHE A 52 8.56 1.04 3.71
C PHE A 52 7.43 0.07 4.08
N VAL A 53 7.43 -1.12 3.50
CA VAL A 53 6.43 -2.16 3.74
C VAL A 53 7.13 -3.47 4.10
N ALA A 54 6.53 -4.25 4.98
CA ALA A 54 6.94 -5.62 5.25
C ALA A 54 5.80 -6.57 4.91
N SER A 55 6.11 -7.71 4.32
CA SER A 55 5.14 -8.78 4.11
C SER A 55 5.33 -9.94 5.09
N THR A 56 4.22 -10.58 5.46
CA THR A 56 4.20 -11.87 6.17
C THR A 56 3.34 -12.83 5.39
N GLU A 57 3.73 -14.10 5.37
CA GLU A 57 2.99 -15.15 4.70
C GLU A 57 2.43 -16.11 5.76
N ALA A 58 1.12 -16.31 5.76
CA ALA A 58 0.42 -17.25 6.62
C ALA A 58 -0.67 -17.94 5.80
N ASP A 59 -0.80 -19.26 5.95
CA ASP A 59 -1.82 -20.08 5.26
C ASP A 59 -1.88 -19.87 3.73
N GLY A 60 -0.72 -19.62 3.10
CA GLY A 60 -0.62 -19.38 1.66
C GLY A 60 -1.09 -17.99 1.22
N GLN A 61 -1.34 -17.08 2.16
CA GLN A 61 -1.79 -15.72 1.89
C GLN A 61 -0.78 -14.70 2.42
N ARG A 62 -0.36 -13.79 1.53
CA ARG A 62 0.56 -12.70 1.86
C ARG A 62 -0.20 -11.49 2.41
N SER A 63 0.15 -11.05 3.61
CA SER A 63 -0.32 -9.82 4.24
C SER A 63 0.81 -8.80 4.26
N TYR A 64 0.49 -7.53 4.05
CA TYR A 64 1.43 -6.42 4.01
C TYR A 64 1.14 -5.45 5.15
N ARG A 65 2.17 -4.86 5.73
CA ARG A 65 2.06 -3.83 6.79
C ARG A 65 3.10 -2.74 6.59
N LEU A 66 2.83 -1.53 7.07
CA LEU A 66 3.86 -0.49 7.16
C LEU A 66 4.98 -0.91 8.13
N THR A 67 6.19 -0.50 7.78
CA THR A 67 7.34 -0.44 8.70
C THR A 67 7.37 0.92 9.40
N GLU A 68 8.29 1.09 10.35
CA GLU A 68 8.53 2.40 10.99
C GLU A 68 8.93 3.45 9.95
N ASP A 69 9.81 3.09 9.00
CA ASP A 69 10.21 3.96 7.89
C ASP A 69 9.02 4.30 6.98
N GLY A 70 8.13 3.33 6.72
CA GLY A 70 6.92 3.55 5.93
C GLY A 70 5.93 4.52 6.58
N VAL A 71 5.80 4.48 7.91
CA VAL A 71 5.00 5.47 8.66
C VAL A 71 5.61 6.86 8.55
N GLY A 72 6.93 6.98 8.69
CA GLY A 72 7.64 8.25 8.53
C GLY A 72 7.48 8.85 7.13
N GLU A 73 7.63 8.03 6.10
CA GLU A 73 7.44 8.42 4.70
C GLU A 73 6.01 8.91 4.42
N LEU A 74 5.01 8.19 4.94
CA LEU A 74 3.61 8.57 4.79
C LEU A 74 3.32 9.91 5.49
N GLY A 75 3.88 10.12 6.69
CA GLY A 75 3.84 11.40 7.40
C GLY A 75 4.45 12.55 6.61
N ALA A 76 5.68 12.37 6.11
CA ALA A 76 6.38 13.37 5.31
C ALA A 76 5.58 13.76 4.04
N TRP A 77 4.91 12.79 3.42
CA TRP A 77 4.03 13.07 2.28
C TRP A 77 2.82 13.93 2.67
N TRP A 78 2.14 13.63 3.79
CA TRP A 78 1.02 14.45 4.27
C TRP A 78 1.44 15.88 4.60
N ASP A 79 2.60 16.07 5.21
CA ASP A 79 3.12 17.39 5.55
C ASP A 79 3.56 18.20 4.32
N SER A 80 3.80 17.53 3.18
CA SER A 80 4.19 18.16 1.91
C SER A 80 3.01 18.60 1.03
N THR A 81 1.77 18.30 1.44
CA THR A 81 0.53 18.60 0.69
C THR A 81 -0.22 19.78 1.30
#